data_AF-Q8VX95-F1
#
_entry.id   AF-Q8VX95-F1
#
_cell.length_a   1.000
_cell.length_b   1.000
_cell.length_c   1.000
_cell.angle_alpha   90.00
_cell.angle_beta   90.00
_cell.angle_gamma   90.00
#
_symmetry.space_group_name_H-M   'P 1'
#
loop_
_entity.id
_entity.type
_entity.pdbx_description
1 polymer ?
#
loop_
_entity_poly.entity_id
_entity_poly.type
_entity_poly.pdbx_seq_one_letter_code
_entity_poly.pdbx_strand_id
1 'polypeptide(L)'
;FKERLVRGESLDSLLQEAFAVVREASKRILGLRPFDMQLIGGMVLHKGEIAEMRTGEGKTLVAVLPAYLNALTGKGVHLVTVNDYLARRDCEWVGQVPRFLG
;
A
#
# COMPACT_ATOMS: atom_id res chain seq x y z
N PHE A 1 -11.47 7.54 -6.43
CA PHE A 1 -11.19 6.18 -6.95
C PHE A 1 -12.38 5.24 -6.85
N LYS A 2 -13.03 5.07 -5.68
CA LYS A 2 -14.19 4.17 -5.50
C LYS A 2 -15.29 4.39 -6.58
N GLU A 3 -15.65 5.63 -6.88
CA GLU A 3 -16.62 5.95 -7.95
C GLU A 3 -16.18 5.51 -9.35
N ARG A 4 -14.88 5.61 -9.68
CA ARG A 4 -14.33 5.19 -10.97
C ARG A 4 -14.38 3.67 -11.13
N LEU A 5 -14.11 2.93 -10.05
CA LEU A 5 -14.31 1.47 -10.02
C LEU A 5 -15.78 1.09 -10.23
N VAL A 6 -16.71 1.82 -9.62
CA VAL A 6 -18.17 1.61 -9.84
C VAL A 6 -18.56 1.88 -11.30
N ARG A 7 -17.88 2.81 -11.97
CA ARG A 7 -18.05 3.09 -13.41
C ARG A 7 -17.36 2.07 -14.34
N GLY A 8 -16.71 1.04 -13.79
CA GLY A 8 -16.12 -0.06 -14.55
C GLY A 8 -14.64 0.08 -14.88
N GLU A 9 -13.93 1.09 -14.35
CA GLU A 9 -12.46 1.12 -14.46
C GLU A 9 -11.83 -0.04 -13.68
N SER A 10 -10.70 -0.55 -14.17
CA SER A 10 -9.95 -1.62 -13.49
C SER A 10 -9.06 -1.07 -12.38
N LEU A 11 -8.61 -1.92 -11.46
CA LEU A 11 -7.59 -1.51 -10.48
C LEU A 11 -6.27 -1.15 -11.16
N ASP A 12 -5.90 -1.89 -12.21
CA ASP A 12 -4.66 -1.65 -12.96
C ASP A 12 -4.62 -0.25 -13.58
N SER A 13 -5.76 0.25 -14.10
CA SER A 13 -5.83 1.61 -14.65
C SER A 13 -5.67 2.69 -13.59
N LEU A 14 -6.00 2.39 -12.32
CA LEU A 14 -5.87 3.31 -11.20
C LEU A 14 -4.51 3.21 -10.50
N LEU A 15 -3.69 2.20 -10.82
CA LEU A 15 -2.48 1.86 -10.08
C LEU A 15 -1.55 3.05 -9.90
N GLN A 16 -1.24 3.76 -10.98
CA GLN A 16 -0.25 4.83 -10.99
C GLN A 16 -0.71 6.01 -10.12
N GLU A 17 -1.96 6.42 -10.28
CA GLU A 17 -2.55 7.52 -9.52
C GLU A 17 -2.71 7.14 -8.04
N ALA A 18 -3.19 5.94 -7.74
CA ALA A 18 -3.35 5.45 -6.38
C ALA A 18 -1.99 5.36 -5.65
N PHE A 19 -0.95 4.85 -6.32
CA PHE A 19 0.40 4.77 -5.75
C PHE A 19 0.99 6.17 -5.53
N ALA A 20 0.75 7.11 -6.45
CA ALA A 20 1.18 8.50 -6.28
C ALA A 20 0.49 9.16 -5.06
N VAL A 21 -0.80 8.92 -4.86
CA VAL A 21 -1.56 9.41 -3.69
C VAL A 21 -1.00 8.82 -2.40
N VAL A 22 -0.78 7.51 -2.34
CA VAL A 22 -0.20 6.86 -1.15
C VAL A 22 1.21 7.37 -0.88
N ARG A 23 2.03 7.57 -1.91
CA ARG A 23 3.40 8.10 -1.77
C ARG A 23 3.39 9.50 -1.16
N GLU A 24 2.52 10.39 -1.63
CA GLU A 24 2.39 11.74 -1.06
C GLU A 24 1.80 11.74 0.34
N ALA A 25 0.82 10.88 0.62
CA ALA A 25 0.27 10.72 1.96
C ALA A 25 1.34 10.21 2.94
N SER A 26 2.11 9.19 2.58
CA SER A 26 3.23 8.70 3.39
C SER A 26 4.26 9.79 3.66
N LYS A 27 4.62 10.59 2.64
CA LYS A 27 5.57 11.70 2.79
C LYS A 27 5.07 12.73 3.81
N ARG A 28 3.77 13.06 3.79
CA ARG A 28 3.19 14.10 4.65
C ARG A 28 2.89 13.62 6.07
N ILE A 29 2.45 12.37 6.22
CA ILE A 29 2.00 11.81 7.49
C ILE A 29 3.16 11.16 8.27
N LEU A 30 4.03 10.44 7.57
CA LEU A 30 5.13 9.69 8.19
C LEU A 30 6.49 10.36 8.00
N GLY A 31 6.60 11.38 7.14
CA GLY A 31 7.90 11.92 6.72
C GLY A 31 8.69 10.99 5.80
N LEU A 32 8.08 9.86 5.38
CA LEU A 32 8.72 8.83 4.57
C LEU A 32 8.18 8.90 3.15
N ARG A 33 9.02 9.25 2.19
CA ARG A 33 8.67 9.17 0.77
C ARG A 33 9.09 7.81 0.22
N PRO A 34 8.15 6.94 -0.21
CA PRO A 34 8.51 5.70 -0.90
C PRO A 34 9.53 5.93 -2.03
N PHE A 35 10.58 5.12 -2.03
CA PHE A 35 11.60 5.07 -3.08
C PHE A 35 11.09 4.31 -4.31
N ASP A 36 11.77 4.46 -5.45
CA ASP A 36 11.31 3.87 -6.71
C ASP A 36 11.29 2.33 -6.65
N MET A 37 12.30 1.72 -6.00
CA MET A 37 12.30 0.27 -5.74
C MET A 37 11.08 -0.18 -4.92
N GLN A 38 10.62 0.65 -3.98
CA GLN A 38 9.45 0.33 -3.16
C GLN A 38 8.16 0.41 -3.96
N LEU A 39 8.08 1.34 -4.94
CA LEU A 39 6.97 1.39 -5.89
C LEU A 39 6.94 0.12 -6.76
N ILE A 40 8.10 -0.32 -7.25
CA ILE A 40 8.22 -1.58 -8.01
C ILE A 40 7.77 -2.77 -7.15
N GLY A 41 8.25 -2.87 -5.91
CA GLY A 41 7.81 -3.91 -4.97
C GLY A 41 6.30 -3.92 -4.74
N GLY A 42 5.69 -2.74 -4.61
CA GLY A 42 4.24 -2.61 -4.49
C GLY A 42 3.49 -3.10 -5.74
N MET A 43 4.02 -2.82 -6.94
CA MET A 43 3.43 -3.30 -8.20
C MET A 43 3.53 -4.82 -8.34
N VAL A 44 4.66 -5.41 -7.94
CA VAL A 44 4.86 -6.87 -7.92
C VAL A 44 3.86 -7.54 -6.96
N LEU A 45 3.69 -6.99 -5.75
CA LEU A 45 2.68 -7.49 -4.80
C LEU A 45 1.25 -7.35 -5.34
N HIS A 46 0.92 -6.23 -6.00
CA HIS A 46 -0.40 -6.05 -6.61
C HIS A 46 -0.69 -7.10 -7.70
N LYS A 47 0.32 -7.49 -8.47
CA LYS A 47 0.22 -8.56 -9.48
C LYS A 47 0.06 -9.97 -8.89
N GLY A 48 0.14 -10.12 -7.57
CA GLY A 48 0.07 -11.42 -6.91
C GLY A 48 1.39 -12.20 -6.93
N GLU A 49 2.51 -11.52 -7.14
CA GLU A 49 3.85 -12.11 -7.17
C GLU A 49 4.62 -11.86 -5.86
N ILE A 50 5.78 -12.51 -5.71
CA ILE A 50 6.66 -12.34 -4.55
C ILE A 50 7.62 -11.18 -4.80
N ALA A 51 7.48 -10.10 -4.03
CA ALA A 51 8.46 -9.00 -4.02
C ALA A 51 9.64 -9.35 -3.10
N GLU A 52 10.69 -9.94 -3.65
CA GLU A 52 11.93 -10.18 -2.91
C GLU A 52 12.68 -8.86 -2.68
N MET A 53 12.87 -8.52 -1.40
CA MET A 53 13.55 -7.31 -0.95
C MET A 53 14.47 -7.67 0.21
N ARG A 54 15.60 -6.99 0.35
CA ARG A 54 16.53 -7.19 1.47
C ARG A 54 15.97 -6.57 2.75
N THR A 55 16.49 -7.02 3.89
CA THR A 55 16.20 -6.40 5.19
C THR A 55 16.68 -4.93 5.16
N GLY A 56 15.84 -4.02 5.65
CA GLY A 56 16.12 -2.59 5.63
C GLY A 56 15.57 -1.83 4.42
N GLU A 57 15.09 -2.50 3.37
CA GLU A 57 14.52 -1.85 2.18
C GLU A 57 13.09 -1.33 2.37
N GLY A 58 12.55 -1.42 3.59
CA GLY A 58 11.26 -0.83 3.95
C GLY A 58 10.03 -1.62 3.48
N LYS A 59 10.08 -2.96 3.52
CA LYS A 59 8.96 -3.87 3.18
C LYS A 59 7.63 -3.48 3.82
N THR A 60 7.65 -3.00 5.07
CA THR A 60 6.45 -2.54 5.77
C THR A 60 5.76 -1.37 5.05
N LEU A 61 6.53 -0.39 4.58
CA LEU A 61 5.96 0.74 3.84
C LEU A 61 5.48 0.33 2.45
N VAL A 62 6.19 -0.59 1.79
CA VAL A 62 5.82 -1.14 0.49
C VAL A 62 4.41 -1.74 0.52
N ALA A 63 4.08 -2.49 1.57
CA ALA A 63 2.78 -3.15 1.70
C ALA A 63 1.58 -2.20 1.69
N VAL A 64 1.76 -0.92 2.08
CA VAL A 64 0.70 0.09 2.10
C VAL A 64 0.20 0.42 0.69
N LEU A 65 1.10 0.43 -0.30
CA LEU A 65 0.80 0.81 -1.68
C LEU A 65 -0.26 -0.12 -2.31
N PRO A 66 -0.03 -1.46 -2.43
CA PRO A 66 -1.03 -2.36 -2.97
C PRO A 66 -2.20 -2.56 -2.01
N ALA A 67 -2.00 -2.44 -0.69
CA ALA A 67 -3.10 -2.56 0.25
C ALA A 67 -4.15 -1.47 0.05
N TYR A 68 -3.74 -0.21 -0.11
CA TYR A 68 -4.66 0.88 -0.41
C TYR A 68 -5.39 0.67 -1.74
N LEU A 69 -4.66 0.36 -2.82
CA LEU A 69 -5.25 0.15 -4.15
C LEU A 69 -6.30 -0.96 -4.12
N ASN A 70 -5.95 -2.13 -3.58
CA ASN A 70 -6.87 -3.28 -3.54
C ASN A 70 -8.05 -3.07 -2.58
N ALA A 71 -7.86 -2.31 -1.49
CA ALA A 71 -8.93 -1.99 -0.55
C ALA A 71 -10.03 -1.12 -1.17
N LEU A 72 -9.76 -0.42 -2.28
CA LEU A 72 -10.78 0.35 -3.00
C LEU A 72 -11.94 -0.50 -3.52
N THR A 73 -11.76 -1.84 -3.62
CA THR A 73 -12.82 -2.79 -3.97
C THR A 73 -13.88 -2.98 -2.88
N GLY A 74 -13.60 -2.54 -1.65
CA GLY A 74 -14.49 -2.74 -0.50
C GLY A 74 -14.51 -4.18 0.07
N LYS A 75 -13.67 -5.09 -0.45
CA LYS A 75 -13.60 -6.49 0.01
C LYS A 75 -12.65 -6.72 1.20
N GLY A 76 -11.94 -5.68 1.63
CA GLY A 76 -10.87 -5.77 2.62
C GLY A 76 -9.55 -6.28 2.03
N VAL A 77 -8.45 -6.04 2.75
CA VAL A 77 -7.11 -6.55 2.44
C VAL A 77 -6.48 -7.05 3.72
N HIS A 78 -5.88 -8.24 3.67
CA HIS A 78 -5.21 -8.85 4.82
C HIS A 78 -3.69 -8.73 4.69
N LEU A 79 -3.06 -8.05 5.65
CA LEU A 79 -1.61 -8.03 5.82
C LEU A 79 -1.24 -9.00 6.93
N VAL A 80 -0.57 -10.09 6.57
CA VAL A 80 -0.18 -11.16 7.50
C VAL A 80 1.30 -11.00 7.85
N THR A 81 1.62 -11.11 9.13
CA THR A 81 2.99 -11.08 9.66
C THR A 81 3.17 -12.20 10.68
N VAL A 82 4.40 -12.42 11.13
CA VAL A 82 4.78 -13.62 11.90
C VAL A 82 4.35 -13.59 13.37
N ASN A 83 3.92 -12.45 13.91
CA ASN A 83 3.43 -12.34 15.28
C ASN A 83 2.59 -11.07 15.53
N ASP A 84 1.87 -11.06 16.64
CA ASP A 84 0.96 -9.98 17.05
C ASP A 84 1.68 -8.65 17.29
N TYR A 85 2.92 -8.70 17.78
CA TYR A 85 3.71 -7.50 18.02
C TYR A 85 3.96 -6.73 16.71
N LEU A 86 4.43 -7.41 15.66
CA LEU A 86 4.64 -6.80 14.35
C LEU A 86 3.32 -6.33 13.74
N ALA A 87 2.23 -7.10 13.92
CA ALA A 87 0.92 -6.72 13.41
C ALA A 87 0.43 -5.41 14.03
N ARG A 88 0.54 -5.28 15.37
CA ARG A 88 0.16 -4.06 16.10
C ARG A 88 1.05 -2.89 15.71
N ARG A 89 2.38 -3.08 15.72
CA ARG A 89 3.35 -2.05 15.33
C ARG A 89 3.08 -1.51 13.93
N ASP A 90 2.85 -2.38 12.95
CA ASP A 90 2.66 -1.98 11.55
C ASP A 90 1.30 -1.28 11.38
N CYS A 91 0.26 -1.73 12.08
CA CYS A 91 -1.03 -1.06 12.12
C CYS A 91 -0.95 0.36 12.73
N GLU A 92 -0.20 0.54 13.80
CA GLU A 92 -0.02 1.84 14.46
C GLU A 92 0.86 2.79 13.66
N TRP A 93 1.93 2.27 13.05
CA TRP A 93 2.88 3.08 12.29
C TRP A 93 2.40 3.37 10.86
N VAL A 94 2.47 2.39 9.96
CA VAL A 94 2.16 2.61 8.54
C VAL A 94 0.66 2.68 8.27
N GLY A 95 -0.17 2.14 9.17
CA GLY A 95 -1.63 2.23 9.08
C GLY A 95 -2.18 3.67 9.20
N GLN A 96 -1.37 4.65 9.62
CA GLN A 96 -1.78 6.06 9.63
C GLN A 96 -2.07 6.58 8.22
N VAL A 97 -1.37 6.06 7.21
CA VAL A 97 -1.53 6.47 5.80
C VAL A 97 -2.92 6.10 5.25
N PRO A 98 -3.37 4.83 5.27
CA PRO A 98 -4.72 4.50 4.83
C PRO A 98 -5.80 5.16 5.71
N ARG A 99 -5.59 5.31 7.03
CA ARG A 99 -6.53 6.05 7.90
C ARG A 99 -6.71 7.51 7.48
N PHE A 100 -5.63 8.16 7.03
CA PHE A 100 -5.71 9.52 6.49
C PHE A 100 -6.44 9.59 5.14
N LEU A 101 -6.36 8.53 4.32
CA LEU A 101 -6.94 8.49 2.98
C LEU A 101 -8.43 8.06 2.93
N GLY A 102 -8.97 7.47 4.00
CA GLY A 102 -10.37 6.98 4.07
C GLY A 102 -10.63 5.66 3.34
#